data_AF-A0A3S0D443-F1
#
_entry.id   AF-A0A3S0D443-F1
#
_cell.length_a   1.000
_cell.length_b   1.000
_cell.length_c   1.000
_cell.angle_alpha   90.00
_cell.angle_beta   90.00
_cell.angle_gamma   90.00
#
_symmetry.space_group_name_H-M   'P 1'
#
loop_
_entity.id
_entity.type
_entity.pdbx_description
1 polymer ?
#
loop_
_entity_poly.entity_id
_entity_poly.type
_entity_poly.pdbx_seq_one_letter_code
_entity_poly.pdbx_strand_id
1 'polypeptide(L)'
;MQYKTFENFNNKKKHQAKVIAAFPGTGKSTYYKQHATEQIILDSDSSLFDKKDFPNNYIQHIKNHLNKADIIFVSSHKIVRDALVEANIPFTLIYPNLDCKDEYLTRYQN
;
A
#
# COMPACT_ATOMS: atom_id res chain seq x y z
N MET A 1 18.12 0.70 -12.67
CA MET A 1 17.39 0.01 -11.58
C MET A 1 17.06 -1.39 -12.08
N GLN A 2 17.80 -2.41 -11.62
CA GLN A 2 17.56 -3.80 -11.99
C GLN A 2 16.43 -4.37 -11.12
N TYR A 3 15.34 -4.78 -11.76
CA TYR A 3 14.30 -5.59 -11.12
C TYR A 3 14.90 -6.96 -10.79
N LYS A 4 15.10 -7.27 -9.50
CA LYS A 4 15.41 -8.64 -9.08
C LYS A 4 14.11 -9.45 -9.16
N THR A 5 14.14 -10.45 -10.02
CA THR A 5 13.03 -11.32 -10.43
C THR A 5 12.46 -12.14 -9.26
N PHE A 6 11.17 -12.43 -9.37
CA PHE A 6 10.26 -13.13 -8.44
C PHE A 6 10.71 -14.54 -7.97
N GLU A 7 11.80 -15.08 -8.50
CA GLU A 7 12.24 -16.48 -8.36
C GLU A 7 12.63 -16.86 -6.91
N ASN A 8 13.01 -15.89 -6.06
CA ASN A 8 13.54 -16.17 -4.71
C ASN A 8 12.47 -16.34 -3.60
N PHE A 9 11.17 -16.23 -3.91
CA PHE A 9 10.10 -16.26 -2.89
C PHE A 9 9.31 -17.58 -2.83
N ASN A 10 9.69 -18.59 -3.62
CA ASN A 10 8.91 -19.82 -3.85
C ASN A 10 8.73 -20.79 -2.65
N ASN A 11 9.13 -20.40 -1.44
CA ASN A 11 8.99 -21.25 -0.23
C ASN A 11 8.14 -20.64 0.90
N LYS A 12 7.50 -19.48 0.68
CA LYS A 12 6.59 -18.89 1.67
C LYS A 12 5.20 -19.55 1.61
N LYS A 13 4.66 -19.91 2.79
CA LYS A 13 3.27 -20.35 2.96
C LYS A 13 2.33 -19.36 2.27
N LYS A 14 1.41 -19.88 1.44
CA LYS A 14 0.35 -19.08 0.79
C LYS A 14 -0.43 -18.33 1.86
N HIS A 15 -0.33 -17.01 1.86
CA HIS A 15 -1.12 -16.13 2.72
C HIS A 15 -1.67 -14.99 1.87
N GLN A 16 -2.79 -14.42 2.32
CA GLN A 16 -3.35 -13.23 1.69
C GLN A 16 -2.55 -12.00 2.15
N ALA A 17 -2.28 -11.10 1.21
CA ALA A 17 -1.55 -9.86 1.45
C ALA A 17 -2.23 -9.02 2.53
N LYS A 18 -1.42 -8.34 3.35
CA LYS A 18 -1.91 -7.29 4.25
C LYS A 18 -2.11 -6.00 3.47
N VAL A 19 -3.35 -5.54 3.37
CA VAL A 19 -3.67 -4.25 2.75
C VAL A 19 -3.57 -3.14 3.80
N ILE A 20 -2.76 -2.12 3.53
CA ILE A 20 -2.48 -1.04 4.48
C ILE A 20 -2.75 0.31 3.79
N ALA A 21 -3.83 0.97 4.20
CA ALA A 21 -4.17 2.32 3.77
C ALA A 21 -3.38 3.32 4.62
N ALA A 22 -2.27 3.84 4.11
CA ALA A 22 -1.34 4.63 4.90
C ALA A 22 -1.19 6.06 4.37
N PHE A 23 -1.41 7.04 5.25
CA PHE A 23 -1.27 8.47 4.97
C PHE A 23 0.17 8.80 4.50
N PRO A 24 0.41 9.78 3.62
CA PRO A 24 1.77 10.15 3.27
C PRO A 24 2.55 10.64 4.50
N GLY A 25 3.87 10.48 4.48
CA GLY A 25 4.72 10.81 5.63
C GLY A 25 4.70 9.82 6.80
N THR A 26 3.89 8.74 6.76
CA THR A 26 3.84 7.70 7.83
C THR A 26 5.00 6.70 7.81
N GLY A 27 5.93 6.80 6.85
CA GLY A 27 7.11 5.93 6.79
C GLY A 27 7.02 4.72 5.85
N LYS A 28 6.00 4.65 4.97
CA LYS A 28 5.87 3.57 3.96
C LYS A 28 7.17 3.27 3.20
N SER A 29 7.81 4.31 2.65
CA SER A 29 9.05 4.17 1.87
C SER A 29 10.23 3.72 2.73
N THR A 30 10.26 4.12 4.01
CA THR A 30 11.26 3.65 4.98
C THR A 30 11.08 2.14 5.23
N TYR A 31 9.83 1.72 5.47
CA TYR A 31 9.48 0.30 5.66
C TYR A 31 9.87 -0.53 4.43
N TYR A 32 9.53 -0.06 3.23
CA TYR A 32 9.91 -0.71 1.98
C TYR A 32 11.43 -0.94 1.89
N LYS A 33 12.23 0.10 2.13
CA LYS A 33 13.71 0.00 2.06
C LYS A 33 14.27 -1.03 3.04
N GLN A 34 13.66 -1.17 4.22
CA GLN A 34 14.14 -2.07 5.26
C GLN A 34 13.73 -3.53 5.03
N HIS A 35 12.58 -3.78 4.40
CA HIS A 35 11.99 -5.12 4.33
C HIS A 35 11.83 -5.70 2.91
N ALA A 36 12.12 -4.94 1.84
CA ALA A 36 11.94 -5.40 0.47
C ALA A 36 12.82 -6.61 0.07
N THR A 37 13.87 -6.91 0.83
CA THR A 37 14.69 -8.12 0.61
C THR A 37 14.03 -9.40 1.14
N GLU A 38 13.10 -9.27 2.08
CA GLU A 38 12.46 -10.38 2.78
C GLU A 38 10.97 -10.51 2.45
N GLN A 39 10.35 -9.43 1.98
CA GLN A 39 8.93 -9.34 1.71
C GLN A 39 8.64 -8.81 0.31
N ILE A 40 7.58 -9.34 -0.31
CA ILE A 40 7.01 -8.76 -1.54
C ILE A 40 6.09 -7.62 -1.12
N ILE A 41 6.57 -6.38 -1.25
CA ILE A 41 5.85 -5.17 -0.86
C ILE A 41 5.46 -4.40 -2.12
N LEU A 42 4.16 -4.09 -2.24
CA LEU A 42 3.63 -3.28 -3.33
C LEU A 42 3.21 -1.91 -2.81
N ASP A 43 3.74 -0.83 -3.39
CA ASP A 43 3.27 0.54 -3.14
C ASP A 43 2.35 0.97 -4.29
N SER A 44 1.03 0.83 -4.08
CA SER A 44 0.04 1.11 -5.10
C SER A 44 -0.44 2.56 -4.98
N ASP A 45 0.28 3.49 -5.61
CA ASP A 45 -0.14 4.89 -5.61
C ASP A 45 -1.35 5.10 -6.54
N SER A 46 -2.45 5.62 -5.97
CA SER A 46 -3.66 6.03 -6.67
C SER A 46 -3.45 7.11 -7.75
N SER A 47 -2.35 7.86 -7.69
CA SER A 47 -2.02 8.90 -8.68
C SER A 47 -1.74 8.31 -10.07
N LEU A 48 -1.28 7.05 -10.14
CA LEU A 48 -0.89 6.35 -11.36
C LEU A 48 -2.09 5.74 -12.14
N PHE A 49 -3.30 5.87 -11.60
CA PHE A 49 -4.51 5.25 -12.16
C PHE A 49 -5.37 6.27 -12.90
N ASP A 50 -5.93 5.84 -14.04
CA ASP A 50 -6.85 6.65 -14.84
C ASP A 50 -8.08 7.03 -14.01
N LYS A 51 -8.38 8.33 -13.96
CA LYS A 51 -9.48 8.91 -13.19
C LYS A 51 -10.84 8.59 -13.78
N LYS A 52 -10.92 8.20 -15.05
CA LYS A 52 -12.19 7.84 -15.71
C LYS A 52 -12.87 6.61 -15.11
N ASP A 53 -12.08 5.66 -14.61
CA ASP A 53 -12.56 4.41 -14.00
C ASP A 53 -12.11 4.25 -12.54
N PHE A 54 -11.61 5.32 -11.93
CA PHE A 54 -11.22 5.30 -10.53
C PHE A 54 -12.48 5.37 -9.63
N PRO A 55 -12.60 4.53 -8.58
CA PRO A 55 -11.59 3.64 -7.99
C PRO A 55 -11.62 2.18 -8.49
N ASN A 56 -12.45 1.81 -9.46
CA ASN A 56 -12.65 0.40 -9.84
C ASN A 56 -11.37 -0.24 -10.36
N ASN A 57 -10.68 0.41 -11.30
CA ASN A 57 -9.39 -0.05 -11.83
C ASN A 57 -8.35 -0.29 -10.72
N TYR A 58 -8.37 0.56 -9.70
CA TYR A 58 -7.49 0.50 -8.54
C TYR A 58 -7.81 -0.70 -7.64
N ILE A 59 -9.09 -0.93 -7.34
CA ILE A 59 -9.53 -2.09 -6.55
C ILE A 59 -9.24 -3.41 -7.29
N GLN A 60 -9.43 -3.45 -8.61
CA GLN A 60 -9.08 -4.63 -9.40
C GLN A 60 -7.57 -4.91 -9.37
N HIS A 61 -6.76 -3.86 -9.46
CA HIS A 61 -5.31 -3.98 -9.29
C HIS A 61 -4.94 -4.59 -7.92
N ILE A 62 -5.58 -4.13 -6.83
CA ILE A 62 -5.34 -4.70 -5.49
C ILE A 62 -5.74 -6.18 -5.44
N LYS A 63 -6.94 -6.54 -5.91
CA LYS A 63 -7.43 -7.93 -5.94
C LYS A 63 -6.46 -8.87 -6.65
N ASN A 64 -5.91 -8.43 -7.78
CA ASN A 64 -4.95 -9.21 -8.58
C ASN A 64 -3.60 -9.48 -7.88
N HIS A 65 -3.29 -8.73 -6.81
CA HIS A 65 -2.05 -8.84 -6.05
C HIS A 65 -2.24 -9.42 -4.65
N LEU A 66 -3.48 -9.62 -4.18
CA LEU A 66 -3.78 -10.16 -2.84
C LEU A 66 -3.13 -11.51 -2.55
N ASN A 67 -2.84 -12.33 -3.56
CA ASN A 67 -2.19 -13.63 -3.39
C ASN A 67 -0.74 -13.67 -3.88
N LYS A 68 -0.17 -12.50 -4.22
CA LYS A 68 1.17 -12.36 -4.81
C LYS A 68 2.11 -11.51 -3.95
N ALA A 69 1.55 -10.58 -3.18
CA ALA A 69 2.29 -9.72 -2.28
C ALA A 69 2.12 -10.16 -0.82
N ASP A 70 3.08 -9.84 0.02
CA ASP A 70 2.96 -9.97 1.48
C ASP A 70 2.24 -8.73 2.05
N ILE A 71 2.55 -7.54 1.51
CA ILE A 71 1.98 -6.25 1.92
C ILE A 71 1.64 -5.42 0.67
N ILE A 72 0.47 -4.78 0.70
CA ILE A 72 0.06 -3.79 -0.31
C ILE A 72 -0.25 -2.48 0.41
N PHE A 73 0.60 -1.48 0.22
CA PHE A 73 0.28 -0.12 0.60
C PHE A 73 -0.70 0.47 -0.41
N VAL A 74 -1.78 1.04 0.12
CA VAL A 74 -2.83 1.69 -0.67
C VAL A 74 -3.05 3.11 -0.19
N SER A 75 -3.68 3.89 -1.06
CA SER A 75 -4.03 5.26 -0.80
C SER A 75 -5.06 5.38 0.32
N SER A 76 -4.86 6.31 1.25
CA SER A 76 -5.76 6.50 2.40
C SER A 76 -7.01 7.33 2.09
N HIS A 77 -7.30 7.67 0.84
CA HIS A 77 -8.47 8.50 0.47
C HIS A 77 -9.80 7.82 0.84
N LYS A 78 -10.81 8.61 1.20
CA LYS A 78 -12.13 8.08 1.59
C LYS A 78 -12.72 7.15 0.51
N ILE A 79 -12.75 7.60 -0.75
CA ILE A 79 -13.29 6.82 -1.88
C ILE A 79 -12.62 5.45 -2.06
N VAL A 80 -11.32 5.34 -1.76
CA VAL A 80 -10.60 4.07 -1.81
C VAL A 80 -11.00 3.17 -0.65
N ARG A 81 -11.08 3.72 0.57
CA ARG A 81 -11.51 2.96 1.75
C ARG A 81 -12.94 2.46 1.62
N ASP A 82 -13.84 3.29 1.11
CA ASP A 82 -15.23 2.90 0.85
C ASP A 82 -15.27 1.71 -0.15
N ALA A 83 -14.53 1.82 -1.25
CA ALA A 83 -14.46 0.76 -2.27
C ALA A 83 -13.79 -0.54 -1.76
N LEU A 84 -12.83 -0.45 -0.82
CA LEU A 84 -12.26 -1.62 -0.13
C LEU A 84 -13.31 -2.33 0.74
N VAL A 85 -14.12 -1.56 1.48
CA VAL A 85 -15.22 -2.11 2.29
C VAL A 85 -16.27 -2.78 1.41
N GLU A 86 -16.71 -2.13 0.33
CA GLU A 86 -17.66 -2.69 -0.64
C GLU A 86 -17.13 -3.98 -1.29
N ALA A 87 -15.83 -4.04 -1.56
CA ALA A 87 -15.17 -5.22 -2.11
C ALA A 87 -14.89 -6.33 -1.08
N ASN A 88 -15.25 -6.14 0.20
CA ASN A 88 -14.93 -7.03 1.32
C ASN A 88 -13.42 -7.32 1.46
N ILE A 89 -12.58 -6.31 1.22
CA ILE A 89 -11.13 -6.41 1.38
C ILE A 89 -10.74 -5.81 2.74
N PRO A 90 -10.32 -6.63 3.72
CA PRO A 90 -9.90 -6.11 5.02
C PRO A 90 -8.61 -5.29 4.86
N PHE A 91 -8.55 -4.15 5.55
CA PHE A 91 -7.39 -3.27 5.52
C PHE A 91 -7.12 -2.60 6.86
N THR A 92 -5.86 -2.22 7.09
CA THR A 92 -5.45 -1.40 8.23
C THR A 92 -5.30 0.05 7.79
N LEU A 93 -5.93 0.99 8.49
CA LEU A 93 -5.78 2.43 8.27
C LEU A 93 -4.67 2.98 9.18
N ILE A 94 -3.65 3.60 8.59
CA ILE A 94 -2.55 4.26 9.31
C ILE A 94 -2.54 5.74 8.96
N TYR A 95 -2.68 6.59 9.97
CA TYR A 95 -2.67 8.04 9.84
C TYR A 95 -1.99 8.67 11.06
N PRO A 96 -1.39 9.87 10.91
CA PRO A 96 -0.85 10.62 12.03
C PRO A 96 -1.84 10.77 13.19
N ASN A 97 -1.34 10.67 14.42
CA ASN A 97 -2.05 11.21 15.56
C ASN A 97 -2.12 12.74 15.43
N LEU A 98 -3.20 13.35 15.93
CA LEU A 98 -3.42 14.80 15.93
C LEU A 98 -2.26 15.55 16.59
N ASP A 99 -1.69 14.97 17.64
CA ASP A 99 -0.57 15.57 18.38
C ASP A 99 0.75 15.59 17.58
N CYS A 100 0.85 14.84 16.48
CA CYS A 100 2.05 14.78 15.64
C CYS A 100 2.05 15.83 14.51
N LYS A 101 1.22 16.87 14.59
CA LYS A 101 1.08 17.89 13.54
C LYS A 101 2.42 18.51 13.16
N ASP A 102 3.18 19.01 14.14
CA ASP A 102 4.43 19.72 13.89
C ASP A 102 5.49 18.78 13.28
N GLU A 103 5.61 17.56 13.81
CA GLU A 103 6.49 16.55 13.26
C GLU A 103 6.16 16.23 11.80
N TYR A 104 4.87 16.07 11.48
CA TYR A 104 4.45 15.80 10.10
C TYR A 104 4.72 16.98 9.19
N LEU A 105 4.46 18.22 9.64
CA LEU A 105 4.81 19.42 8.86
C LEU A 105 6.31 19.47 8.56
N THR A 106 7.18 19.19 9.54
CA THR A 106 8.63 19.12 9.33
C THR A 106 9.00 18.05 8.30
N ARG A 107 8.33 16.89 8.29
CA ARG A 107 8.58 15.83 7.29
C ARG A 107 8.29 16.28 5.84
N TYR A 108 7.46 17.30 5.64
CA TYR A 108 7.11 17.84 4.31
C TYR A 108 7.85 19.14 3.93
N GLN A 109 8.67 19.70 4.81
CA GLN A 109 9.36 20.98 4.59
C GLN A 109 10.65 20.86 3.74
N ASN A 110 10.95 19.69 3.19
CA ASN A 110 12.13 19.45 2.34
C ASN A 110 11.80 19.49 0.86
#